data_AF-F2KQU2-F1
#
_entry.id   AF-F2KQU2-F1
#
_cell.length_a   1.000
_cell.length_b   1.000
_cell.length_c   1.000
_cell.angle_alpha   90.00
_cell.angle_beta   90.00
_cell.angle_gamma   90.00
#
_symmetry.space_group_name_H-M   'P 1'
#
loop_
_entity.id
_entity.type
_entity.pdbx_description
1 polymer ?
#
loop_
_entity_poly.entity_id
_entity_poly.type
_entity_poly.pdbx_seq_one_letter_code
_entity_poly.pdbx_strand_id
1 'polypeptide(L)'
;MEVEVKIKDYEIDFEKATSLANSIASNFGEAMLLSWCDYKRGVRNPDVECCGENSWEIYAKNRGGNLKIKINEDYAFMFRIQ
;
A
#
# COMPACT_ATOMS: atom_id res chain seq x y z
N MET A 1 -5.24 5.15 -9.74
CA MET A 1 -3.86 5.62 -10.01
C MET A 1 -2.89 4.68 -9.33
N GLU A 2 -1.71 4.49 -9.90
CA GLU A 2 -0.62 3.69 -9.30
C GLU A 2 0.69 4.47 -9.35
N VAL A 3 1.46 4.41 -8.26
CA VAL A 3 2.80 4.99 -8.13
C VAL A 3 3.74 3.87 -7.69
N GLU A 4 4.84 3.70 -8.40
CA GLU A 4 5.89 2.73 -8.05
C GLU A 4 7.18 3.46 -7.68
N VAL A 5 7.73 3.10 -6.53
CA VAL A 5 8.97 3.65 -5.98
C VAL A 5 9.99 2.52 -5.90
N LYS A 6 11.15 2.70 -6.53
CA LYS A 6 12.28 1.79 -6.39
C LYS A 6 13.39 2.48 -5.60
N ILE A 7 13.76 1.90 -4.46
CA ILE A 7 14.87 2.38 -3.64
C ILE A 7 16.05 1.46 -3.88
N LYS A 8 17.18 2.03 -4.31
CA LYS A 8 18.45 1.31 -4.50
C LYS A 8 19.36 1.53 -3.30
N ASP A 9 20.17 0.53 -2.98
CA ASP A 9 21.27 0.61 -2.01
C ASP A 9 20.84 0.93 -0.56
N TYR A 10 19.57 0.70 -0.22
CA TYR A 10 19.03 0.90 1.12
C TYR A 10 17.96 -0.15 1.44
N GLU A 11 18.13 -0.87 2.55
CA GLU A 11 17.11 -1.77 3.09
C GLU A 11 15.97 -0.97 3.72
N ILE A 12 14.77 -1.10 3.15
CA ILE A 12 13.57 -0.48 3.68
C ILE A 12 12.73 -1.48 4.48
N ASP A 13 12.52 -1.16 5.74
CA ASP A 13 11.59 -1.88 6.61
C ASP A 13 10.15 -1.38 6.43
N PHE A 14 9.20 -2.14 6.97
CA PHE A 14 7.78 -1.85 6.84
C PHE A 14 7.40 -0.47 7.40
N GLU A 15 8.01 -0.03 8.50
CA GLU A 15 7.71 1.25 9.13
C GLU A 15 8.12 2.41 8.22
N LYS A 16 9.35 2.39 7.70
CA LYS A 16 9.84 3.37 6.73
C LYS A 16 9.05 3.33 5.43
N ALA A 17 8.68 2.15 4.93
CA ALA A 17 7.84 2.01 3.74
C ALA A 17 6.46 2.67 3.96
N THR A 18 5.86 2.44 5.13
CA THR A 18 4.59 3.04 5.51
C THR A 18 4.69 4.57 5.60
N SER A 19 5.72 5.10 6.26
CA SER A 19 5.95 6.55 6.34
C SER A 19 6.15 7.16 4.95
N LEU A 20 6.97 6.54 4.09
CA LEU A 20 7.20 7.01 2.73
C LEU A 20 5.92 6.99 1.90
N ALA A 21 5.13 5.92 1.98
CA ALA A 21 3.86 5.82 1.27
C ALA A 21 2.85 6.89 1.72
N ASN A 22 2.75 7.17 3.02
CA ASN A 22 1.91 8.25 3.55
C ASN A 22 2.39 9.62 3.05
N SER A 23 3.70 9.89 3.10
CA SER A 23 4.26 11.14 2.58
C SER A 23 3.94 11.32 1.10
N ILE A 24 4.13 10.28 0.27
CA ILE A 24 3.79 10.34 -1.16
C ILE A 24 2.29 10.58 -1.34
N ALA A 25 1.43 9.83 -0.66
CA ALA A 25 -0.02 9.95 -0.77
C ALA A 25 -0.52 11.37 -0.42
N SER A 26 0.08 12.00 0.59
CA SER A 26 -0.28 13.35 1.02
C SER A 26 -0.03 14.44 -0.03
N ASN A 27 0.84 14.20 -1.01
CA ASN A 27 1.04 15.12 -2.14
C ASN A 27 -0.15 15.15 -3.11
N PHE A 28 -1.06 14.17 -3.04
CA PHE A 28 -2.22 14.08 -3.91
C PHE A 28 -3.51 14.59 -3.26
N GLY A 29 -3.53 14.82 -1.94
CA GLY A 29 -4.71 15.29 -1.21
C GLY A 29 -4.81 14.70 0.19
N GLU A 30 -6.00 14.80 0.81
CA GLU A 30 -6.28 14.14 2.08
C GLU A 30 -6.29 12.62 1.89
N ALA A 31 -5.26 11.96 2.41
CA ALA A 31 -5.03 10.54 2.18
C ALA A 31 -5.45 9.69 3.39
N MET A 32 -6.31 8.70 3.15
CA MET A 32 -6.65 7.67 4.12
C MET A 32 -6.11 6.32 3.65
N LEU A 33 -5.21 5.71 4.43
CA LEU A 33 -4.73 4.35 4.21
C LEU A 33 -5.88 3.36 4.47
N LEU A 34 -6.21 2.54 3.48
CA LEU A 34 -7.29 1.56 3.56
C LEU A 34 -6.78 0.14 3.75
N SER A 35 -5.69 -0.22 3.08
CA SER A 35 -5.09 -1.56 3.18
C SER A 35 -3.63 -1.55 2.76
N TRP A 36 -2.90 -2.59 3.16
CA TRP A 36 -1.50 -2.77 2.80
C TRP A 36 -1.12 -4.25 2.73
N CYS A 37 0.00 -4.53 2.06
CA CYS A 37 0.60 -5.85 1.94
C CYS A 37 2.12 -5.74 2.10
N ASP A 38 2.69 -6.55 2.98
CA ASP A 38 4.11 -6.82 3.16
C ASP A 38 4.39 -8.20 2.53
N TYR A 39 4.89 -8.17 1.31
CA TYR A 39 5.22 -9.37 0.54
C TYR A 39 6.45 -10.10 1.10
N LYS A 40 7.36 -9.40 1.79
CA LYS A 40 8.54 -10.03 2.42
C LYS A 40 8.13 -11.00 3.51
N ARG A 41 7.10 -10.64 4.28
CA ARG A 41 6.59 -11.44 5.40
C ARG A 41 5.31 -12.21 5.08
N GLY A 42 4.71 -11.99 3.92
CA GLY A 42 3.44 -12.61 3.52
C GLY A 42 2.26 -12.14 4.36
N VAL A 43 2.33 -10.95 4.97
CA VAL A 43 1.29 -10.39 5.84
C VAL A 43 0.62 -9.19 5.19
N ARG A 44 -0.66 -9.00 5.48
CA ARG A 44 -1.49 -7.95 4.87
C ARG A 44 -2.50 -7.44 5.87
N ASN A 45 -3.05 -6.26 5.61
CA ASN A 45 -4.16 -5.72 6.37
C ASN A 45 -5.19 -5.11 5.43
N PRO A 46 -6.49 -5.44 5.58
CA PRO A 46 -7.00 -6.46 6.49
C PRO A 46 -6.55 -7.87 6.07
N ASP A 47 -6.30 -8.75 7.04
CA ASP A 47 -5.98 -10.16 6.76
C ASP A 47 -7.27 -10.94 6.53
N VAL A 48 -7.84 -10.74 5.35
CA VAL A 48 -9.07 -11.42 4.93
C VAL A 48 -8.72 -12.49 3.91
N GLU A 49 -8.98 -13.76 4.24
CA GLU A 49 -8.99 -14.84 3.26
C GLU A 49 -10.35 -14.89 2.58
N CYS A 50 -10.59 -13.93 1.69
CA CYS A 50 -11.78 -13.96 0.83
C CYS A 50 -11.33 -13.67 -0.59
N CYS A 51 -11.55 -14.64 -1.49
CA CYS A 51 -11.33 -14.53 -2.94
C CYS A 51 -9.88 -14.44 -3.44
N GLY A 52 -8.88 -14.96 -2.71
CA GLY A 52 -7.51 -15.19 -3.20
C GLY A 52 -6.45 -14.16 -2.77
N GLU A 53 -5.27 -14.19 -3.40
CA GLU A 53 -4.04 -13.48 -2.96
C GLU A 53 -4.14 -11.94 -2.92
N ASN A 54 -5.13 -11.34 -3.59
CA ASN A 54 -5.33 -9.89 -3.69
C ASN A 54 -6.51 -9.36 -2.86
N SER A 55 -6.93 -10.11 -1.85
CA SER A 55 -8.10 -9.77 -1.03
C SER A 55 -8.01 -8.39 -0.36
N TRP A 56 -6.82 -8.01 0.13
CA TRP A 56 -6.54 -6.70 0.72
C TRP A 56 -6.71 -5.55 -0.29
N GLU A 57 -6.38 -5.77 -1.57
CA GLU A 57 -6.52 -4.78 -2.62
C GLU A 57 -7.99 -4.62 -3.05
N ILE A 58 -8.70 -5.75 -3.22
CA ILE A 58 -10.14 -5.78 -3.51
C ILE A 58 -10.91 -5.04 -2.41
N TYR A 59 -10.57 -5.32 -1.15
CA TYR A 59 -11.14 -4.64 0.01
C TYR A 59 -11.02 -3.11 -0.10
N ALA A 60 -9.82 -2.59 -0.37
CA ALA A 60 -9.62 -1.15 -0.46
C ALA A 60 -10.35 -0.54 -1.65
N LYS A 61 -10.34 -1.20 -2.82
CA LYS A 61 -11.09 -0.74 -4.00
C LYS A 61 -12.59 -0.60 -3.70
N ASN A 62 -13.19 -1.56 -3.00
CA ASN A 62 -14.59 -1.49 -2.57
C ASN A 62 -14.89 -0.36 -1.58
N ARG A 63 -13.88 0.20 -0.91
CA ARG A 63 -14.00 1.35 0.01
C ARG A 63 -13.60 2.68 -0.61
N GLY A 64 -13.46 2.72 -1.93
CA GLY A 64 -13.09 3.92 -2.68
C GLY A 64 -11.60 4.16 -2.80
N GLY A 65 -10.77 3.13 -2.55
CA GLY A 65 -9.33 3.21 -2.78
C GLY A 65 -9.03 3.54 -4.23
N ASN A 66 -8.34 4.65 -4.45
CA ASN A 66 -8.09 5.23 -5.77
C ASN A 66 -6.60 5.48 -6.05
N LEU A 67 -5.72 5.31 -5.06
CA LEU A 67 -4.27 5.40 -5.19
C LEU A 67 -3.58 4.15 -4.63
N LYS A 68 -2.83 3.44 -5.47
CA LYS A 68 -1.93 2.36 -5.07
C LYS A 68 -0.49 2.88 -5.06
N ILE A 69 0.23 2.67 -3.97
CA ILE A 69 1.65 2.98 -3.86
C ILE A 69 2.40 1.66 -3.63
N LYS A 70 3.33 1.35 -4.52
CA LYS A 70 4.23 0.20 -4.41
C LYS A 70 5.62 0.71 -4.07
N ILE A 71 6.23 0.12 -3.04
CA ILE A 71 7.61 0.41 -2.64
C ILE A 71 8.39 -0.87 -2.84
N ASN A 72 9.29 -0.84 -3.82
CA ASN A 72 9.94 -2.02 -4.39
C ASN A 72 8.91 -3.07 -4.83
N GLU A 73 9.27 -4.36 -4.76
CA GLU A 73 8.33 -5.50 -4.86
C GLU A 73 7.95 -6.02 -3.46
N ASP A 74 8.40 -5.31 -2.43
CA ASP A 74 8.34 -5.72 -1.03
C ASP A 74 7.04 -5.29 -0.35
N TYR A 75 6.54 -4.10 -0.68
CA TYR A 75 5.39 -3.50 0.00
C TYR A 75 4.42 -2.83 -0.98
N ALA A 76 3.13 -2.92 -0.68
CA ALA A 76 2.09 -2.17 -1.37
C ALA A 76 1.06 -1.60 -0.40
N PHE A 77 0.57 -0.41 -0.72
CA PHE A 77 -0.36 0.37 0.10
C PHE A 77 -1.49 0.92 -0.78
N MET A 78 -2.73 0.82 -0.30
CA MET A 78 -3.90 1.36 -0.97
C MET A 78 -4.49 2.51 -0.15
N PHE A 79 -4.60 3.67 -0.79
CA PHE A 79 -5.16 4.88 -0.22
C PHE A 79 -6.45 5.28 -0.94
N ARG A 80 -7.33 5.93 -0.19
CA ARG A 80 -8.35 6.82 -0.73
C ARG A 80 -7.86 8.25 -0.57
N ILE A 81 -7.76 8.95 -1.69
CA ILE A 81 -7.51 10.39 -1.78
C ILE A 81 -8.86 11.09 -1.95
N GLN A 82 -9.10 12.14 -1.18
CA GLN A 82 -10.24 13.05 -1.33
C GLN A 82 -9.90 14.24 -2.23
#